data_AF-A0A0J0UX59-F1
#
_entry.id   AF-A0A0J0UX59-F1
#
_cell.length_a   1.000
_cell.length_b   1.000
_cell.length_c   1.000
_cell.angle_alpha   90.00
_cell.angle_beta   90.00
_cell.angle_gamma   90.00
#
_symmetry.space_group_name_H-M   'P 1'
#
loop_
_entity.id
_entity.type
_entity.pdbx_description
1 polymer ?
#
loop_
_entity_poly.entity_id
_entity_poly.type
_entity_poly.pdbx_seq_one_letter_code
_entity_poly.pdbx_strand_id
1 'polypeptide(L)'
;MTSGMRPEPSLSDELGGSGDLGDPGAGDLGDLGDLGNQLQDFAAGLGDLSNCASLGLAYSQLIAVAYTSDNADAEIDQVLGELQSKAPEDLQDELELVAQTLKDAAGGDFLESTNALSDPEFMKANEAVVTWISTECGG
;
A
#
# COMPACT_ATOMS: atom_id res chain seq x y z
N MET A 1 -36.08 -54.86 -50.65
CA MET A 1 -35.37 -54.30 -51.82
C MET A 1 -33.97 -53.95 -51.37
N THR A 2 -32.98 -54.70 -51.85
CA THR A 2 -31.56 -54.52 -51.57
C THR A 2 -30.98 -53.53 -52.59
N SER A 3 -30.16 -52.60 -52.14
CA SER A 3 -29.12 -51.87 -52.91
C SER A 3 -28.56 -50.82 -51.96
N GLY A 4 -27.26 -50.63 -51.79
CA GLY A 4 -26.15 -50.98 -52.66
C GLY A 4 -25.18 -49.81 -52.56
N MET A 5 -23.97 -50.12 -52.10
CA MET A 5 -22.80 -49.26 -51.93
C MET A 5 -22.58 -48.28 -53.10
N ARG A 6 -22.10 -47.06 -52.80
CA ARG A 6 -21.34 -46.24 -53.74
C ARG A 6 -20.04 -45.73 -53.05
N PRO A 7 -18.89 -45.70 -53.73
CA PRO A 7 -17.57 -45.66 -53.09
C PRO A 7 -16.83 -44.30 -53.21
N GLU A 8 -15.86 -44.11 -52.30
CA GLU A 8 -14.59 -43.32 -52.40
C GLU A 8 -14.70 -41.76 -52.46
N PRO A 9 -13.66 -40.97 -52.05
CA PRO A 9 -12.24 -41.34 -51.95
C PRO A 9 -11.44 -40.89 -50.71
N SER A 10 -10.31 -41.59 -50.63
CA SER A 10 -9.03 -41.46 -49.94
C SER A 10 -8.44 -40.06 -49.72
N LEU A 11 -7.64 -39.93 -48.66
CA LEU A 11 -6.22 -39.52 -48.64
C LEU A 11 -5.82 -39.50 -47.15
N SER A 12 -5.02 -40.47 -46.72
CA SER A 12 -3.59 -40.26 -46.45
C SER A 12 -3.38 -39.05 -45.55
N ASP A 13 -2.97 -39.25 -44.30
CA ASP A 13 -1.70 -38.67 -43.83
C ASP A 13 -1.36 -39.13 -42.41
N GLU A 14 -0.07 -39.43 -42.27
CA GLU A 14 0.76 -39.24 -41.09
C GLU A 14 0.16 -39.50 -39.72
N LEU A 15 0.59 -40.58 -39.06
CA LEU A 15 1.08 -40.45 -37.68
C LEU A 15 2.35 -41.30 -37.54
N GLY A 16 3.47 -40.62 -37.82
CA GLY A 16 4.80 -41.10 -37.54
C GLY A 16 5.10 -41.17 -36.04
N GLY A 17 6.02 -42.05 -35.72
CA GLY A 17 7.11 -41.74 -34.78
C GLY A 17 6.73 -41.48 -33.33
N SER A 18 6.24 -42.49 -32.62
CA SER A 18 6.34 -42.53 -31.15
C SER A 18 7.76 -42.89 -30.75
N GLY A 19 8.64 -41.90 -30.73
CA GLY A 19 10.04 -42.08 -30.38
C GLY A 19 10.70 -40.75 -30.06
N ASP A 20 10.35 -40.16 -28.92
CA ASP A 20 11.24 -39.24 -28.20
C ASP A 20 10.78 -39.18 -26.74
N LEU A 21 11.29 -40.10 -25.92
CA LEU A 21 11.37 -39.89 -24.47
C LEU A 21 12.59 -38.99 -24.26
N GLY A 22 12.44 -37.72 -24.64
CA GLY A 22 13.37 -36.66 -24.29
C GLY A 22 13.51 -36.62 -22.78
N ASP A 23 14.74 -36.91 -22.34
CA ASP A 23 15.44 -36.31 -21.21
C ASP A 23 14.55 -35.54 -20.21
N PRO A 24 14.42 -35.97 -18.94
CA PRO A 24 13.91 -35.10 -17.90
C PRO A 24 15.01 -34.06 -17.60
N GLY A 25 15.17 -33.13 -18.54
CA GLY A 25 15.98 -31.95 -18.41
C GLY A 25 15.59 -31.26 -17.12
N ALA A 26 16.61 -30.93 -16.34
CA ALA A 26 16.52 -30.20 -15.09
C ALA A 26 15.39 -29.17 -15.15
N GLY A 27 14.38 -29.38 -14.30
CA GLY A 27 13.34 -28.39 -14.05
C GLY A 27 13.99 -27.03 -13.82
N ASP A 28 13.50 -26.08 -14.61
CA ASP A 28 14.03 -24.77 -14.88
C ASP A 28 14.48 -24.05 -13.59
N LEU A 29 15.80 -23.81 -13.46
CA LEU A 29 16.34 -22.98 -12.38
C LEU A 29 15.90 -21.51 -12.52
N GLY A 30 15.36 -21.11 -13.68
CA GLY A 30 14.74 -19.81 -13.91
C GLY A 30 13.37 -19.69 -13.26
N ASP A 31 12.55 -20.75 -13.25
CA ASP A 31 11.27 -20.80 -12.52
C ASP A 31 11.46 -20.64 -11.00
N LEU A 32 12.56 -21.16 -10.44
CA LEU A 32 12.90 -20.97 -9.02
C LEU A 32 13.39 -19.54 -8.72
N GLY A 33 14.09 -18.92 -9.67
CA GLY A 33 14.50 -17.52 -9.58
C GLY A 33 13.29 -16.58 -9.64
N ASP A 34 12.33 -16.87 -10.53
CA ASP A 34 11.11 -16.10 -10.68
C ASP A 34 10.19 -16.24 -9.46
N LEU A 35 10.05 -17.45 -8.93
CA LEU A 35 9.35 -17.69 -7.66
C LEU A 35 10.02 -16.96 -6.48
N GLY A 36 11.35 -16.90 -6.46
CA GLY A 36 12.12 -16.17 -5.44
C GLY A 36 11.85 -14.66 -5.47
N ASN A 37 11.81 -14.07 -6.66
CA ASN A 37 11.48 -12.66 -6.84
C ASN A 37 10.02 -12.37 -6.46
N GLN A 38 9.06 -13.22 -6.86
CA GLN A 38 7.65 -13.07 -6.50
C GLN A 38 7.42 -13.16 -4.99
N LEU A 39 8.14 -14.03 -4.26
CA LEU A 39 8.07 -14.12 -2.80
C LEU A 39 8.69 -12.90 -2.12
N GLN A 40 9.76 -12.36 -2.70
CA GLN A 40 10.42 -11.16 -2.21
C GLN A 40 9.54 -9.92 -2.42
N ASP A 41 8.89 -9.81 -3.57
CA ASP A 41 7.91 -8.75 -3.87
C ASP A 41 6.65 -8.88 -3.02
N PHE A 42 6.18 -10.11 -2.76
CA PHE A 42 5.06 -10.34 -1.84
C PHE A 42 5.43 -9.98 -0.39
N ALA A 43 6.63 -10.38 0.08
CA ALA A 43 7.11 -10.02 1.40
C ALA A 43 7.34 -8.51 1.55
N ALA A 44 7.84 -7.85 0.49
CA ALA A 44 7.95 -6.40 0.43
C ALA A 44 6.57 -5.75 0.48
N GLY A 45 5.61 -6.20 -0.34
CA GLY A 45 4.24 -5.69 -0.33
C GLY A 45 3.50 -5.89 1.00
N LEU A 46 3.76 -6.98 1.73
CA LEU A 46 3.26 -7.16 3.10
C LEU A 46 3.92 -6.19 4.10
N GLY A 47 5.21 -5.91 3.93
CA GLY A 47 5.94 -4.91 4.70
C GLY A 47 5.39 -3.50 4.48
N ASP A 48 5.12 -3.16 3.21
CA ASP A 48 4.55 -1.87 2.81
C ASP A 48 3.12 -1.71 3.34
N LEU A 49 2.27 -2.74 3.23
CA LEU A 49 0.94 -2.77 3.84
C LEU A 49 0.98 -2.57 5.37
N SER A 50 1.92 -3.21 6.07
CA SER A 50 2.09 -3.04 7.51
C SER A 50 2.56 -1.64 7.86
N ASN A 51 3.48 -1.06 7.07
CA ASN A 51 3.95 0.31 7.27
C ASN A 51 2.83 1.32 7.03
N CYS A 52 2.01 1.10 6.00
CA CYS A 52 0.88 1.93 5.65
C CYS A 52 -0.24 1.93 6.67
N ALA A 53 -0.59 0.75 7.18
CA ALA A 53 -1.52 0.64 8.29
C ALA A 53 -0.97 1.39 9.53
N SER A 54 0.34 1.31 9.77
CA SER A 54 0.99 2.02 10.89
C SER A 54 0.96 3.54 10.70
N LEU A 55 1.30 4.05 9.51
CA LEU A 55 1.29 5.49 9.19
C LEU A 55 -0.12 6.08 9.26
N GLY A 56 -1.09 5.44 8.62
CA GLY A 56 -2.49 5.88 8.66
C GLY A 56 -3.06 5.85 10.07
N LEU A 57 -2.70 4.84 10.87
CA LEU A 57 -3.12 4.75 12.27
C LEU A 57 -2.47 5.84 13.13
N ALA A 58 -1.16 6.06 13.01
CA ALA A 58 -0.46 7.10 13.75
C ALA A 58 -1.05 8.49 13.45
N TYR A 59 -1.27 8.80 12.17
CA TYR A 59 -1.90 10.06 11.80
C TYR A 59 -3.35 10.19 12.28
N SER A 60 -4.13 9.10 12.23
CA SER A 60 -5.50 9.10 12.79
C SER A 60 -5.50 9.28 14.31
N GLN A 61 -4.52 8.69 15.01
CA GLN A 61 -4.33 8.87 16.45
C GLN A 61 -3.95 10.31 16.79
N LEU A 62 -3.07 10.94 16.00
CA LEU A 62 -2.69 12.34 16.19
C LEU A 62 -3.93 13.24 16.27
N ILE A 63 -4.86 13.07 15.33
CA ILE A 63 -6.12 13.83 15.28
C ILE A 63 -7.02 13.42 16.46
N ALA A 64 -7.19 12.13 16.73
CA ALA A 64 -8.12 11.65 17.76
C ALA A 64 -7.72 12.09 19.17
N VAL A 65 -6.42 12.07 19.48
CA VAL A 65 -5.87 12.48 20.78
C VAL A 65 -6.25 13.92 21.11
N ALA A 66 -6.22 14.81 20.11
CA ALA A 66 -6.56 16.22 20.28
C ALA A 66 -7.99 16.47 20.81
N TYR A 67 -8.92 15.52 20.64
CA TYR A 67 -10.32 15.69 21.07
C TYR A 67 -10.73 14.78 22.21
N THR A 68 -9.93 13.77 22.53
CA THR A 68 -10.35 12.68 23.42
C THR A 68 -9.45 12.50 24.63
N SER A 69 -8.24 13.04 24.61
CA SER A 69 -7.29 12.90 25.71
C SER A 69 -7.32 14.09 26.66
N ASP A 70 -7.30 13.79 27.96
CA ASP A 70 -7.06 14.76 29.04
C ASP A 70 -5.59 15.23 29.10
N ASN A 71 -4.69 14.57 28.34
CA ASN A 71 -3.26 14.83 28.26
C ASN A 71 -2.80 14.96 26.80
N ALA A 72 -3.61 15.66 25.99
CA ALA A 72 -3.45 15.77 24.55
C ALA A 72 -2.03 16.23 24.14
N ASP A 73 -1.44 17.21 24.83
CA ASP A 73 -0.11 17.73 24.48
C ASP A 73 0.98 16.65 24.42
N ALA A 74 1.10 15.85 25.49
CA ALA A 74 2.15 14.85 25.59
C ALA A 74 1.92 13.65 24.66
N GLU A 75 0.66 13.28 24.43
CA GLU A 75 0.30 12.22 23.50
C GLU A 75 0.48 12.67 22.04
N ILE A 76 0.17 13.93 21.72
CA ILE A 76 0.47 14.53 20.41
C ILE A 76 1.98 14.51 20.16
N ASP A 77 2.81 14.90 21.15
CA ASP A 77 4.27 14.86 21.02
C ASP A 77 4.80 13.44 20.77
N GLN A 78 4.22 12.44 21.43
CA GLN A 78 4.59 11.05 21.20
C GLN A 78 4.30 10.63 19.75
N VAL A 79 3.07 10.86 19.28
CA VAL A 79 2.64 10.47 17.94
C VAL A 79 3.38 11.26 16.86
N LEU A 80 3.64 12.55 17.11
CA LEU A 80 4.46 13.39 16.24
C LEU A 80 5.86 12.79 16.06
N GLY A 81 6.52 12.40 17.15
CA GLY A 81 7.85 11.77 17.08
C GLY A 81 7.85 10.47 16.26
N GLU A 82 6.79 9.67 16.35
CA GLU A 82 6.63 8.46 15.54
C GLU A 82 6.48 8.79 14.04
N LEU A 83 5.66 9.78 13.70
CA LEU A 83 5.47 10.24 12.32
C LEU A 83 6.75 10.86 11.74
N GLN A 84 7.40 11.76 12.48
CA GLN A 84 8.65 12.42 12.09
C GLN A 84 9.78 11.42 11.82
N SER A 85 9.85 10.33 12.60
CA SER A 85 10.86 9.28 12.38
C SER A 85 10.72 8.51 11.06
N LYS A 86 9.53 8.58 10.44
CA LYS A 86 9.17 7.90 9.19
C LYS A 86 9.03 8.87 8.02
N ALA A 87 8.75 10.14 8.29
CA ALA A 87 8.52 11.17 7.30
C ALA A 87 9.82 11.67 6.68
N PRO A 88 9.79 12.10 5.41
CA PRO A 88 10.93 12.77 4.78
C PRO A 88 11.19 14.14 5.42
N GLU A 89 12.40 14.68 5.22
CA GLU A 89 12.84 15.94 5.84
C GLU A 89 12.00 17.16 5.41
N ASP A 90 11.43 17.12 4.21
CA ASP A 90 10.60 18.18 3.64
C ASP A 90 9.17 18.22 4.18
N LEU A 91 8.80 17.28 5.07
CA LEU A 91 7.49 17.23 5.73
C LEU A 91 7.54 17.50 7.24
N GLN A 92 8.74 17.74 7.79
CA GLN A 92 8.91 17.92 9.23
C GLN A 92 8.18 19.18 9.71
N ASP A 93 8.28 20.28 8.95
CA ASP A 93 7.63 21.55 9.27
C ASP A 93 6.09 21.42 9.21
N GLU A 94 5.55 20.70 8.23
CA GLU A 94 4.12 20.45 8.08
C GLU A 94 3.58 19.57 9.22
N LEU A 95 4.33 18.55 9.62
CA LEU A 95 3.97 17.71 10.77
C LEU A 95 3.98 18.49 12.08
N GLU A 96 4.98 19.35 12.30
CA GLU A 96 5.03 20.24 13.46
C GLU A 96 3.88 21.23 13.49
N LEU A 97 3.57 21.84 12.34
CA LEU A 97 2.43 22.77 12.22
C LEU A 97 1.11 22.07 12.51
N VAL A 98 0.88 20.88 11.94
CA VAL A 98 -0.32 20.08 12.23
C VAL A 98 -0.42 19.75 13.71
N ALA A 99 0.66 19.26 14.32
CA ALA A 99 0.68 18.91 15.73
C ALA A 99 0.44 20.13 16.64
N GLN A 100 1.07 21.27 16.35
CA GLN A 100 0.88 22.49 17.14
C GLN A 100 -0.55 23.00 17.05
N THR A 101 -1.14 23.05 15.85
CA THR A 101 -2.54 23.43 15.67
C THR A 101 -3.49 22.48 16.41
N LEU A 102 -3.19 21.18 16.45
CA LEU A 102 -3.98 20.22 17.20
C LEU A 102 -3.88 20.41 18.73
N LYS A 103 -2.71 20.78 19.25
CA LYS A 103 -2.56 21.15 20.68
C LYS A 103 -3.35 22.41 21.01
N ASP A 104 -3.24 23.43 20.18
CA ASP A 104 -3.99 24.68 20.35
C ASP A 104 -5.50 24.42 20.28
N ALA A 105 -5.94 23.53 19.38
CA ALA A 105 -7.34 23.12 19.27
C ALA A 105 -7.83 22.29 20.47
N ALA A 106 -6.96 21.47 21.07
CA ALA A 106 -7.27 20.66 22.25
C ALA A 106 -7.40 21.50 23.53
N GLY A 107 -6.59 22.56 23.64
CA GLY A 107 -6.59 23.48 24.79
C GLY A 107 -7.55 24.67 24.68
N GLY A 108 -8.03 24.99 23.48
CA GLY A 108 -8.88 26.15 23.18
C GLY A 108 -10.38 25.90 23.36
N ASP A 109 -11.15 26.99 23.41
CA ASP A 109 -12.61 26.91 23.34
C ASP A 109 -13.07 26.54 21.92
N PHE A 110 -14.28 25.98 21.76
CA PHE A 110 -14.81 25.47 20.48
C PHE A 110 -14.58 26.41 19.28
N LEU A 111 -14.77 27.73 19.46
CA LEU A 111 -14.54 28.70 18.38
C LEU A 111 -13.06 28.84 18.01
N GLU A 112 -12.16 28.81 18.99
CA GLU A 112 -10.72 28.88 18.78
C GLU A 112 -10.22 27.62 18.07
N SER A 113 -10.68 26.44 18.50
CA SER A 113 -10.39 25.17 17.83
C SER A 113 -10.86 25.19 16.38
N THR A 114 -12.09 25.65 16.11
CA THR A 114 -12.59 25.72 14.72
C THR A 114 -11.82 26.69 13.84
N ASN A 115 -11.36 27.82 14.41
CA ASN A 115 -10.56 28.79 13.66
C ASN A 115 -9.16 28.23 13.35
N ALA A 116 -8.52 27.59 14.33
CA ALA A 116 -7.21 26.97 14.17
C ALA A 116 -7.23 25.89 13.09
N LEU A 117 -8.25 25.03 13.09
CA LEU A 117 -8.43 23.95 12.11
C LEU A 117 -8.90 24.43 10.73
N SER A 118 -9.43 25.65 10.65
CA SER A 118 -9.82 26.27 9.37
C SER A 118 -8.72 27.17 8.81
N ASP A 119 -7.58 27.27 9.50
CA ASP A 119 -6.47 28.07 9.06
C ASP A 119 -5.90 27.53 7.72
N PRO A 120 -5.67 28.40 6.71
CA PRO A 120 -5.15 27.95 5.42
C PRO A 120 -3.78 27.27 5.49
N GLU A 121 -2.90 27.66 6.41
CA GLU A 121 -1.60 27.05 6.58
C GLU A 121 -1.75 25.64 7.19
N PHE A 122 -2.61 25.49 8.20
CA PHE A 122 -2.96 24.18 8.73
C PHE A 122 -3.54 23.26 7.66
N MET A 123 -4.53 23.73 6.90
CA MET A 123 -5.17 22.92 5.86
C MET A 123 -4.17 22.45 4.80
N LYS A 124 -3.23 23.32 4.40
CA LYS A 124 -2.17 22.99 3.45
C LYS A 124 -1.19 21.97 4.02
N ALA A 125 -0.76 22.14 5.26
CA ALA A 125 0.15 21.20 5.92
C ALA A 125 -0.52 19.83 6.12
N ASN A 126 -1.78 19.83 6.56
CA ASN A 126 -2.61 18.64 6.70
C ASN A 126 -2.75 17.90 5.35
N GLU A 127 -3.02 18.62 4.26
CA GLU A 127 -3.07 18.05 2.91
C GLU A 127 -1.73 17.45 2.48
N ALA A 128 -0.61 18.11 2.77
CA ALA A 128 0.72 17.60 2.45
C ALA A 128 1.02 16.27 3.16
N VAL A 129 0.71 16.18 4.46
CA VAL A 129 0.87 14.96 5.25
C VAL A 129 -0.03 13.83 4.74
N VAL A 130 -1.30 14.12 4.46
CA VAL A 130 -2.25 13.13 3.91
C VAL A 130 -1.81 12.66 2.51
N THR A 131 -1.32 13.57 1.68
CA THR A 131 -0.83 13.26 0.33
C THR A 131 0.39 12.34 0.40
N TRP A 132 1.32 12.62 1.30
CA TRP A 132 2.47 11.76 1.54
C TRP A 132 2.06 10.36 1.99
N ILE A 133 1.21 10.25 3.03
CA ILE A 133 0.71 8.93 3.49
C ILE A 133 0.03 8.18 2.34
N SER A 134 -0.75 8.87 1.52
CA SER A 134 -1.43 8.25 0.37
C SER A 134 -0.45 7.79 -0.71
N THR A 135 0.63 8.55 -0.93
CA THR A 135 1.67 8.23 -1.93
C THR A 135 2.51 7.04 -1.50
N GLU A 136 2.95 7.01 -0.23
CA GLU A 136 3.67 5.87 0.36
C GLU A 136 2.83 4.58 0.32
N CYS A 137 1.51 4.71 0.33
CA CYS A 137 0.58 3.59 0.42
C CYS A 137 -0.09 3.19 -0.89
N GLY A 138 0.41 3.71 -2.01
CA GLY A 138 -0.03 3.30 -3.34
C GLY A 138 -1.46 3.72 -3.69
N GLY A 139 -1.85 4.93 -3.29
CA GLY A 139 -3.14 5.55 -3.63
C GLY A 139 -3.47 5.59 -5.12
#